data_AF-A0A2E2J0U7-F1
#
_entry.id   AF-A0A2E2J0U7-F1
#
_cell.length_a   1.000
_cell.length_b   1.000
_cell.length_c   1.000
_cell.angle_alpha   90.00
_cell.angle_beta   90.00
_cell.angle_gamma   90.00
#
_symmetry.space_group_name_H-M   'P 1'
#
loop_
_entity.id
_entity.type
_entity.pdbx_description
1 polymer ?
#
loop_
_entity_poly.entity_id
_entity_poly.type
_entity_poly.pdbx_seq_one_letter_code
_entity_poly.pdbx_strand_id
1 'polypeptide(L)'
;MKINYSIILLIAITLSCGNSKEQEQLHLQKVEVGKSRLKTDLTNHLEELKEQLNLEKRELNQIKEFQFGRSSSTKAEQLQAQNKIIGELTQYISKVEEEIALTNLRETFDFQDTPEGLINYIFQAAKTREFNKLRNLCDPYGEHDADAKSVCLVEMQPSEIQLQFIQNFENGRIIGEPIIQGESANVEIAFGPSTSRLETIHLIKRMDKWYLKGF
;
A
#
# COMPACT_ATOMS: atom_id res chain seq x y z
N MET A 1 57.48 -9.14 19.20
CA MET A 1 56.20 -9.82 19.46
C MET A 1 55.38 -9.79 18.17
N LYS A 2 55.31 -10.89 17.40
CA LYS A 2 54.56 -10.92 16.13
C LYS A 2 53.08 -11.12 16.46
N ILE A 3 52.26 -10.09 16.27
CA ILE A 3 50.81 -10.18 16.42
C ILE A 3 50.32 -11.14 15.33
N ASN A 4 49.63 -12.21 15.75
CA ASN A 4 49.15 -13.25 14.85
C ASN A 4 47.86 -12.77 14.18
N TYR A 5 48.00 -12.13 13.01
CA TYR A 5 46.91 -11.53 12.24
C TYR A 5 45.74 -12.49 11.97
N SER A 6 46.00 -13.80 11.92
CA SER A 6 44.95 -14.82 11.75
C SER A 6 43.96 -14.88 12.92
N ILE A 7 44.39 -14.58 14.15
CA ILE A 7 43.51 -14.59 15.34
C ILE A 7 42.62 -13.35 15.38
N ILE A 8 43.17 -12.18 15.00
CA ILE A 8 42.40 -10.93 14.90
C ILE A 8 41.34 -11.02 13.81
N LEU A 9 41.68 -11.62 12.66
CA LEU A 9 40.75 -11.84 11.57
C LEU A 9 39.60 -12.79 11.98
N LEU A 10 39.91 -13.89 12.69
CA LEU A 10 38.88 -14.81 13.17
C LEU A 10 37.91 -14.15 14.16
N ILE A 11 38.43 -13.34 15.10
CA ILE A 11 37.62 -12.63 16.09
C ILE A 11 36.73 -11.56 15.43
N ALA A 12 37.26 -10.84 14.43
CA ALA A 12 36.48 -9.86 13.66
C ALA A 12 35.35 -10.53 12.85
N ILE A 13 35.61 -11.70 12.27
CA ILE A 13 34.61 -12.47 11.52
C ILE A 13 33.51 -13.00 12.46
N THR A 14 33.85 -13.51 13.66
CA THR A 14 32.84 -14.01 14.60
C THR A 14 31.98 -12.89 15.20
N LEU A 15 32.58 -11.73 15.51
CA LEU A 15 31.84 -10.54 15.98
C LEU A 15 30.90 -9.98 14.89
N SER A 16 31.37 -9.89 13.64
CA SER A 16 30.55 -9.43 12.51
C SER A 16 29.38 -10.39 12.21
N CYS A 17 29.62 -11.70 12.28
CA CYS A 17 28.61 -12.72 12.01
C CYS A 17 27.53 -12.83 13.11
N GLY A 18 27.91 -12.60 14.39
CA GLY A 18 26.94 -12.52 15.49
C GLY A 18 25.98 -11.34 15.35
N ASN A 19 26.51 -10.16 15.04
CA ASN A 19 25.74 -8.93 14.89
C ASN A 19 24.76 -8.99 13.69
N SER A 20 25.18 -9.60 12.57
CA SER A 20 24.32 -9.75 11.38
C SER A 20 23.12 -10.66 11.62
N LYS A 21 23.27 -11.75 12.38
CA LYS A 21 22.16 -12.66 12.70
C LYS A 21 21.14 -12.04 13.65
N GLU A 22 21.59 -11.27 14.64
CA GLU A 22 20.70 -10.54 15.54
C GLU A 22 19.89 -9.48 14.79
N GLN A 23 20.53 -8.76 13.85
CA GLN A 23 19.85 -7.78 12.99
C GLN A 23 18.79 -8.43 12.11
N GLU A 24 19.09 -9.59 11.51
CA GLU A 24 18.15 -10.36 10.70
C GLU A 24 16.95 -10.86 11.53
N GLN A 25 17.19 -11.38 12.73
CA GLN A 25 16.11 -11.80 13.64
C GLN A 25 15.22 -10.63 14.04
N LEU A 26 15.81 -9.48 14.38
CA LEU A 26 15.06 -8.27 14.70
C LEU A 26 14.24 -7.79 13.49
N HIS A 27 14.82 -7.83 12.28
CA HIS A 27 14.12 -7.49 11.05
C HIS A 27 12.87 -8.36 10.88
N LEU A 28 13.01 -9.68 10.97
CA LEU A 28 11.89 -10.62 10.84
C LEU A 28 10.80 -10.37 11.90
N GLN A 29 11.19 -10.15 13.17
CA GLN A 29 10.22 -9.82 14.23
C GLN A 29 9.44 -8.54 13.92
N LYS A 30 10.12 -7.49 13.44
CA LYS A 30 9.45 -6.24 13.05
C LYS A 30 8.54 -6.41 11.83
N VAL A 31 8.94 -7.23 10.86
CA VAL A 31 8.06 -7.60 9.74
C VAL A 31 6.79 -8.28 10.23
N GLU A 32 6.89 -9.24 11.15
CA GLU A 32 5.71 -9.92 11.71
C GLU A 32 4.80 -8.96 12.48
N VAL A 33 5.37 -8.01 13.22
CA VAL A 33 4.59 -6.94 13.86
C VAL A 33 3.86 -6.08 12.81
N GLY A 34 4.55 -5.68 11.74
CA GLY A 34 3.95 -4.90 10.66
C GLY A 34 2.81 -5.63 9.95
N LYS A 35 2.99 -6.93 9.65
CA LYS A 35 1.92 -7.78 9.09
C LYS A 35 0.70 -7.85 10.02
N SER A 36 0.93 -8.05 11.32
CA SER A 36 -0.15 -8.11 12.31
C SER A 36 -0.94 -6.80 12.39
N ARG A 37 -0.24 -5.65 12.36
CA ARG A 37 -0.87 -4.32 12.30
C ARG A 37 -1.70 -4.15 11.04
N LEU A 38 -1.13 -4.39 9.87
CA LEU A 38 -1.83 -4.27 8.60
C LEU A 38 -3.08 -5.16 8.55
N LYS A 39 -2.96 -6.42 8.96
CA LYS A 39 -4.08 -7.34 9.03
C LYS A 39 -5.18 -6.85 9.96
N THR A 40 -4.82 -6.32 11.13
CA THR A 40 -5.77 -5.76 12.09
C THR A 40 -6.52 -4.56 11.48
N ASP A 41 -5.78 -3.61 10.89
CA ASP A 41 -6.36 -2.44 10.23
C ASP A 41 -7.34 -2.84 9.12
N LEU A 42 -6.94 -3.76 8.24
CA LEU A 42 -7.78 -4.23 7.13
C LEU A 42 -9.00 -5.00 7.64
N THR A 43 -8.87 -5.77 8.72
CA THR A 43 -9.99 -6.50 9.33
C THR A 43 -11.00 -5.52 9.92
N ASN A 44 -10.55 -4.49 10.63
CA ASN A 44 -11.44 -3.46 11.18
C ASN A 44 -12.18 -2.73 10.05
N HIS A 45 -11.46 -2.32 9.01
CA HIS A 45 -12.06 -1.68 7.82
C HIS A 45 -13.06 -2.61 7.10
N LEU A 46 -12.76 -3.91 7.01
CA LEU A 46 -13.66 -4.90 6.44
C LEU A 46 -14.97 -5.01 7.23
N GLU A 47 -14.91 -5.00 8.56
CA GLU A 47 -16.11 -5.02 9.40
C GLU A 47 -16.96 -3.76 9.22
N GLU A 48 -16.34 -2.58 9.14
CA GLU A 48 -17.03 -1.33 8.82
C GLU A 48 -17.75 -1.40 7.47
N LEU A 49 -17.10 -1.92 6.43
CA LEU A 49 -17.70 -2.12 5.11
C LEU A 49 -18.87 -3.11 5.15
N LYS A 50 -18.75 -4.19 5.93
CA LYS A 50 -19.84 -5.18 6.10
C LYS A 50 -21.04 -4.57 6.82
N GLU A 51 -20.81 -3.72 7.81
CA GLU A 51 -21.87 -2.96 8.48
C GLU A 51 -22.57 -2.01 7.50
N GLN A 52 -21.82 -1.26 6.70
CA GLN A 52 -22.36 -0.39 5.65
C GLN A 52 -23.20 -1.20 4.65
N LEU A 53 -22.67 -2.32 4.14
CA LEU A 53 -23.40 -3.20 3.22
C LEU A 53 -24.73 -3.69 3.81
N ASN A 54 -24.76 -3.98 5.11
CA ASN A 54 -25.99 -4.39 5.79
C ASN A 54 -27.02 -3.25 5.88
N LEU A 55 -26.57 -2.01 6.08
CA LEU A 55 -27.44 -0.83 6.04
C LEU A 55 -28.03 -0.64 4.64
N GLU A 56 -27.21 -0.70 3.60
CA GLU A 56 -27.65 -0.56 2.20
C GLU A 56 -28.65 -1.66 1.80
N LYS A 57 -28.46 -2.90 2.31
CA LYS A 57 -29.42 -4.00 2.11
C LYS A 57 -30.76 -3.76 2.82
N ARG A 58 -30.76 -3.11 3.99
CA ARG A 58 -32.00 -2.72 4.69
C ARG A 58 -32.73 -1.63 3.92
N GLU A 59 -32.01 -0.63 3.41
CA GLU A 59 -32.59 0.41 2.55
C GLU A 59 -33.20 -0.18 1.28
N LEU A 60 -32.52 -1.13 0.63
CA LEU A 60 -33.10 -1.86 -0.51
C LEU A 60 -34.45 -2.52 -0.17
N ASN A 61 -34.57 -3.10 1.02
CA ASN A 61 -35.82 -3.71 1.46
C ASN A 61 -36.92 -2.65 1.70
N GLN A 62 -36.58 -1.50 2.28
CA GLN A 62 -37.51 -0.37 2.43
C GLN A 62 -37.98 0.17 1.07
N ILE A 63 -37.09 0.27 0.08
CA ILE A 63 -37.47 0.69 -1.28
C ILE A 63 -38.44 -0.32 -1.90
N LYS A 64 -38.29 -1.63 -1.63
CA LYS A 64 -39.20 -2.68 -2.11
C LYS A 64 -40.60 -2.58 -1.52
N GLU A 65 -40.77 -2.02 -0.33
CA GLU A 65 -42.08 -1.83 0.30
C GLU A 65 -42.97 -0.88 -0.51
N PHE A 66 -44.28 -0.91 -0.27
CA PHE A 66 -45.21 0.01 -0.91
C PHE A 66 -45.11 1.40 -0.27
N GLN A 67 -45.17 2.46 -1.08
CA GLN A 67 -45.21 3.84 -0.60
C GLN A 67 -46.29 4.61 -1.37
N PHE A 68 -47.22 5.22 -0.64
CA PHE A 68 -48.29 6.01 -1.23
C PHE A 68 -47.73 7.22 -1.99
N GLY A 69 -48.24 7.50 -3.20
CA GLY A 69 -47.79 8.61 -4.03
C GLY A 69 -46.48 8.38 -4.79
N ARG A 70 -45.80 7.24 -4.62
CA ARG A 70 -44.59 6.91 -5.39
C ARG A 70 -44.96 6.24 -6.72
N SER A 71 -44.47 6.81 -7.82
CA SER A 71 -44.64 6.22 -9.15
C SER A 71 -43.82 4.93 -9.32
N SER A 72 -44.23 4.06 -10.24
CA SER A 72 -43.48 2.84 -10.56
C SER A 72 -42.11 3.13 -11.18
N SER A 73 -41.97 4.18 -11.99
CA SER A 73 -40.68 4.57 -12.58
C SER A 73 -39.71 5.05 -11.51
N THR A 74 -40.15 5.91 -10.59
CA THR A 74 -39.34 6.38 -9.45
C THR A 74 -38.86 5.20 -8.60
N LYS A 75 -39.73 4.22 -8.32
CA LYS A 75 -39.33 3.01 -7.58
C LYS A 75 -38.27 2.20 -8.35
N ALA A 76 -38.41 2.06 -9.66
CA ALA A 76 -37.44 1.33 -10.48
C ALA A 76 -36.06 2.00 -10.48
N GLU A 77 -36.01 3.34 -10.61
CA GLU A 77 -34.78 4.13 -10.53
C GLU A 77 -34.09 3.99 -9.15
N GLN A 78 -34.87 4.09 -8.06
CA GLN A 78 -34.35 3.87 -6.70
C GLN A 78 -33.77 2.48 -6.52
N LEU A 79 -34.47 1.43 -6.98
CA LEU A 79 -33.98 0.06 -6.92
C LEU A 79 -32.69 -0.12 -7.73
N GLN A 80 -32.60 0.49 -8.92
CA GLN A 80 -31.41 0.41 -9.75
C GLN A 80 -30.21 1.07 -9.07
N ALA A 81 -30.38 2.29 -8.57
CA ALA A 81 -29.34 3.02 -7.86
C ALA A 81 -28.85 2.25 -6.62
N GLN A 82 -29.79 1.73 -5.82
CA GLN A 82 -29.47 0.98 -4.61
C GLN A 82 -28.71 -0.32 -4.90
N ASN A 83 -29.13 -1.07 -5.92
CA ASN A 83 -28.42 -2.29 -6.32
C ASN A 83 -27.00 -1.99 -6.82
N LYS A 84 -26.78 -0.83 -7.47
CA LYS A 84 -25.44 -0.41 -7.88
C LYS A 84 -24.53 -0.20 -6.67
N ILE A 85 -24.99 0.55 -5.66
CA ILE A 85 -24.24 0.79 -4.41
C ILE A 85 -23.88 -0.54 -3.73
N ILE A 86 -24.86 -1.44 -3.58
CA ILE A 86 -24.63 -2.77 -2.99
C ILE A 86 -23.60 -3.56 -3.78
N GLY A 87 -23.65 -3.50 -5.11
CA GLY A 87 -22.69 -4.17 -5.99
C GLY A 87 -21.27 -3.64 -5.81
N GLU A 88 -21.10 -2.33 -5.79
CA GLU A 88 -19.81 -1.66 -5.58
C GLU A 88 -19.21 -1.99 -4.20
N LEU A 89 -20.01 -1.91 -3.14
CA LEU A 89 -19.58 -2.30 -1.78
C LEU A 89 -19.20 -3.78 -1.70
N THR A 90 -19.99 -4.66 -2.31
CA THR A 90 -19.70 -6.11 -2.31
C THR A 90 -18.38 -6.39 -3.02
N GLN A 91 -18.12 -5.72 -4.15
CA GLN A 91 -16.85 -5.84 -4.87
C GLN A 91 -15.69 -5.31 -4.02
N TYR A 92 -15.86 -4.16 -3.35
CA TYR A 92 -14.81 -3.61 -2.50
C TYR A 92 -14.48 -4.55 -1.33
N ILE A 93 -15.50 -5.07 -0.64
CA ILE A 93 -15.35 -6.07 0.42
C ILE A 93 -14.52 -7.28 -0.06
N SER A 94 -14.85 -7.82 -1.24
CA SER A 94 -14.12 -8.97 -1.79
C SER A 94 -12.63 -8.66 -2.01
N LYS A 95 -12.29 -7.45 -2.45
CA LYS A 95 -10.89 -7.04 -2.64
C LYS A 95 -10.15 -6.85 -1.32
N VAL A 96 -10.81 -6.32 -0.28
CA VAL A 96 -10.22 -6.19 1.05
C VAL A 96 -9.99 -7.58 1.66
N GLU A 97 -10.92 -8.52 1.49
CA GLU A 97 -10.76 -9.91 1.92
C GLU A 97 -9.56 -10.59 1.23
N GLU A 98 -9.39 -10.35 -0.07
CA GLU A 98 -8.21 -10.79 -0.82
C GLU A 98 -6.92 -10.18 -0.26
N GLU A 99 -6.87 -8.87 -0.06
CA GLU A 99 -5.67 -8.21 0.50
C GLU A 99 -5.32 -8.74 1.90
N ILE A 100 -6.32 -9.00 2.76
CA ILE A 100 -6.12 -9.66 4.06
C ILE A 100 -5.45 -11.03 3.89
N ALA A 101 -5.90 -11.84 2.94
CA ALA A 101 -5.31 -13.15 2.68
C ALA A 101 -3.86 -13.04 2.20
N LEU A 102 -3.55 -11.99 1.44
CA LEU A 102 -2.21 -11.72 0.90
C LEU A 102 -1.25 -11.09 1.91
N THR A 103 -1.70 -10.57 3.06
CA THR A 103 -0.81 -9.96 4.08
C THR A 103 0.37 -10.83 4.54
N ASN A 104 0.26 -12.17 4.44
CA ASN A 104 1.34 -13.08 4.81
C ASN A 104 2.37 -13.28 3.68
N LEU A 105 1.99 -12.95 2.45
CA LEU A 105 2.79 -13.08 1.25
C LEU A 105 3.50 -11.76 0.99
N ARG A 106 4.77 -11.72 1.38
CA ARG A 106 5.65 -10.59 1.08
C ARG A 106 6.68 -11.02 0.07
N GLU A 107 6.80 -10.23 -0.97
CA GLU A 107 7.86 -10.36 -1.97
C GLU A 107 8.68 -9.07 -2.00
N THR A 108 9.92 -9.18 -2.45
CA THR A 108 10.77 -8.03 -2.76
C THR A 108 11.16 -8.11 -4.22
N PHE A 109 11.36 -6.94 -4.83
CA PHE A 109 11.66 -6.85 -6.26
C PHE A 109 12.88 -5.97 -6.52
N ASP A 110 13.42 -6.06 -7.74
CA ASP A 110 14.61 -5.31 -8.16
C ASP A 110 14.35 -3.80 -8.22
N PHE A 111 13.11 -3.39 -8.50
CA PHE A 111 12.75 -1.96 -8.45
C PHE A 111 12.89 -1.37 -7.04
N GLN A 112 13.01 -2.19 -5.98
CA GLN A 112 13.24 -1.70 -4.62
C GLN A 112 14.74 -1.58 -4.27
N ASP A 113 15.66 -1.88 -5.19
CA ASP A 113 17.10 -1.75 -4.94
C ASP A 113 17.55 -0.28 -4.85
N THR A 114 16.79 0.62 -5.45
CA THR A 114 17.09 2.06 -5.50
C THR A 114 15.85 2.90 -5.19
N PRO A 115 16.01 4.09 -4.59
CA PRO A 115 14.92 5.06 -4.42
C PRO A 115 14.19 5.36 -5.74
N GLU A 116 14.95 5.60 -6.81
CA GLU A 116 14.44 5.94 -8.13
C GLU A 116 13.67 4.79 -8.74
N GLY A 117 14.18 3.56 -8.62
CA GLY A 117 13.50 2.36 -9.11
C GLY A 117 12.10 2.23 -8.51
N LEU A 118 11.98 2.47 -7.21
CA LEU A 118 10.73 2.34 -6.48
C LEU A 118 9.72 3.39 -6.96
N ILE A 119 10.14 4.66 -7.07
CA ILE A 119 9.26 5.74 -7.54
C ILE A 119 8.87 5.55 -9.01
N ASN A 120 9.82 5.15 -9.86
CA ASN A 120 9.53 4.86 -11.26
C ASN A 120 8.53 3.70 -11.42
N TYR A 121 8.58 2.71 -10.52
CA TYR A 121 7.60 1.63 -10.50
C TYR A 121 6.18 2.14 -10.19
N ILE A 122 6.01 3.10 -9.27
CA ILE A 122 4.71 3.74 -9.00
C ILE A 122 4.15 4.39 -10.27
N PHE A 123 4.98 5.16 -10.99
CA PHE A 123 4.56 5.79 -12.25
C PHE A 123 4.23 4.76 -13.32
N GLN A 124 5.03 3.69 -13.42
CA GLN A 124 4.78 2.59 -14.37
C GLN A 124 3.46 1.88 -14.05
N ALA A 125 3.20 1.55 -12.79
CA ALA A 125 1.96 0.92 -12.35
C ALA A 125 0.74 1.79 -12.68
N ALA A 126 0.84 3.11 -12.51
CA ALA A 126 -0.21 4.04 -12.91
C ALA A 126 -0.46 4.04 -14.43
N LYS A 127 0.60 4.07 -15.25
CA LYS A 127 0.51 4.04 -16.73
C LYS A 127 -0.08 2.74 -17.26
N THR A 128 0.34 1.62 -16.70
CA THR A 128 -0.02 0.26 -17.17
C THR A 128 -1.28 -0.29 -16.51
N ARG A 129 -1.69 0.31 -15.39
CA ARG A 129 -2.78 -0.16 -14.52
C ARG A 129 -2.50 -1.53 -13.87
N GLU A 130 -1.23 -1.87 -13.71
CA GLU A 130 -0.77 -3.08 -13.03
C GLU A 130 -0.43 -2.77 -11.57
N PHE A 131 -1.39 -2.98 -10.66
CA PHE A 131 -1.27 -2.59 -9.25
C PHE A 131 -0.81 -3.72 -8.33
N ASN A 132 -0.76 -4.96 -8.82
CA ASN A 132 -0.59 -6.17 -8.02
C ASN A 132 0.71 -6.28 -7.19
N LYS A 133 1.74 -5.49 -7.52
CA LYS A 133 2.98 -5.45 -6.73
C LYS A 133 3.09 -4.20 -5.85
N LEU A 134 2.20 -3.22 -5.98
CA LEU A 134 2.26 -1.98 -5.19
C LEU A 134 2.16 -2.24 -3.68
N ARG A 135 1.45 -3.29 -3.26
CA ARG A 135 1.38 -3.71 -1.84
C ARG A 135 2.76 -3.95 -1.22
N ASN A 136 3.73 -4.41 -2.02
CA ASN A 136 5.08 -4.72 -1.55
C ASN A 136 5.97 -3.47 -1.39
N LEU A 137 5.50 -2.30 -1.83
CA LEU A 137 6.20 -1.03 -1.61
C LEU A 137 6.09 -0.52 -0.19
N CYS A 138 5.08 -0.95 0.56
CA CYS A 138 4.85 -0.46 1.92
C CYS A 138 5.95 -0.94 2.88
N ASP A 139 6.34 -0.05 3.80
CA ASP A 139 7.31 -0.36 4.84
C ASP A 139 6.90 -1.65 5.58
N PRO A 140 7.75 -2.70 5.59
CA PRO A 140 7.43 -3.97 6.25
C PRO A 140 7.07 -3.84 7.71
N TYR A 141 7.56 -2.81 8.37
CA TYR A 141 7.38 -2.64 9.81
C TYR A 141 6.05 -1.94 10.12
N GLY A 142 5.29 -1.53 9.09
CA GLY A 142 4.06 -0.74 9.25
C GLY A 142 4.32 0.65 9.81
N GLU A 143 5.51 1.22 9.54
CA GLU A 143 5.93 2.55 9.99
C GLU A 143 5.81 3.58 8.84
N HIS A 144 4.70 3.54 8.11
CA HIS A 144 4.39 4.46 7.01
C HIS A 144 3.19 5.36 7.35
N ASP A 145 3.04 6.48 6.66
CA ASP A 145 1.86 7.35 6.78
C ASP A 145 0.65 6.83 5.97
N ALA A 146 -0.44 7.61 6.01
CA ALA A 146 -1.69 7.29 5.35
C ALA A 146 -1.60 7.39 3.81
N ASP A 147 -0.80 8.30 3.28
CA ASP A 147 -0.66 8.53 1.84
C ASP A 147 0.16 7.40 1.20
N ALA A 148 1.26 7.00 1.85
CA ALA A 148 2.02 5.80 1.50
C ALA A 148 1.13 4.56 1.52
N LYS A 149 0.32 4.37 2.58
CA LYS A 149 -0.64 3.25 2.66
C LYS A 149 -1.61 3.25 1.48
N SER A 150 -2.14 4.43 1.12
CA SER A 150 -3.11 4.59 0.03
C SER A 150 -2.52 4.22 -1.33
N VAL A 151 -1.24 4.56 -1.57
CA VAL A 151 -0.52 4.15 -2.78
C VAL A 151 -0.28 2.65 -2.83
N CYS A 152 0.21 2.04 -1.75
CA CYS A 152 0.50 0.61 -1.74
C CYS A 152 -0.75 -0.24 -1.98
N LEU A 153 -1.87 0.16 -1.37
CA LEU A 153 -3.09 -0.65 -1.32
C LEU A 153 -4.11 -0.23 -2.39
N VAL A 154 -3.69 0.50 -3.43
CA VAL A 154 -4.60 1.02 -4.46
C VAL A 154 -5.35 -0.10 -5.22
N GLU A 155 -4.76 -1.29 -5.35
CA GLU A 155 -5.40 -2.43 -6.03
C GLU A 155 -6.73 -2.81 -5.39
N MET A 156 -6.79 -2.81 -4.04
CA MET A 156 -8.01 -3.17 -3.33
C MET A 156 -9.06 -2.05 -3.33
N GLN A 157 -8.67 -0.82 -3.66
CA GLN A 157 -9.57 0.34 -3.59
C GLN A 157 -10.69 0.29 -4.65
N PRO A 158 -11.78 1.07 -4.44
CA PRO A 158 -12.80 1.30 -5.46
C PRO A 158 -12.22 1.91 -6.74
N SER A 159 -12.87 1.65 -7.88
CA SER A 159 -12.38 2.10 -9.19
C SER A 159 -12.18 3.61 -9.29
N GLU A 160 -12.98 4.42 -8.59
CA GLU A 160 -12.81 5.87 -8.55
C GLU A 160 -11.45 6.27 -7.93
N ILE A 161 -11.08 5.64 -6.83
CA ILE A 161 -9.80 5.89 -6.16
C ILE A 161 -8.62 5.39 -7.02
N GLN A 162 -8.79 4.25 -7.70
CA GLN A 162 -7.80 3.77 -8.67
C GLN A 162 -7.60 4.78 -9.83
N LEU A 163 -8.70 5.38 -10.31
CA LEU A 163 -8.62 6.42 -11.36
C LEU A 163 -7.93 7.68 -10.85
N GLN A 164 -8.17 8.09 -9.61
CA GLN A 164 -7.46 9.22 -9.01
C GLN A 164 -5.96 8.94 -8.89
N PHE A 165 -5.58 7.72 -8.49
CA PHE A 165 -4.18 7.29 -8.48
C PHE A 165 -3.55 7.39 -9.88
N ILE A 166 -4.24 6.85 -10.91
CA ILE A 166 -3.78 6.94 -12.30
C ILE A 166 -3.56 8.39 -12.70
N GLN A 167 -4.57 9.26 -12.53
CA GLN A 167 -4.50 10.68 -12.90
C GLN A 167 -3.37 11.43 -12.19
N ASN A 168 -3.05 11.04 -10.96
CA ASN A 168 -1.97 11.66 -10.19
C ASN A 168 -0.59 11.19 -10.65
N PHE A 169 -0.41 9.91 -10.98
CA PHE A 169 0.93 9.32 -11.14
C PHE A 169 1.28 8.90 -12.58
N GLU A 170 0.33 8.79 -13.50
CA GLU A 170 0.60 8.33 -14.88
C GLU A 170 1.55 9.25 -15.65
N ASN A 171 1.51 10.56 -15.37
CA ASN A 171 2.42 11.55 -15.97
C ASN A 171 3.52 12.00 -14.99
N GLY A 172 3.71 11.26 -13.90
CA GLY A 172 4.69 11.56 -12.87
C GLY A 172 6.12 11.40 -13.36
N ARG A 173 7.03 12.19 -12.78
CA ARG A 173 8.48 12.09 -12.99
C ARG A 173 9.26 12.52 -11.76
N ILE A 174 10.45 11.94 -11.58
CA ILE A 174 11.42 12.39 -10.58
C ILE A 174 12.02 13.73 -11.04
N ILE A 175 12.29 14.63 -10.10
CA ILE A 175 12.98 15.90 -10.31
C ILE A 175 14.29 15.84 -9.55
N GLY A 176 15.41 15.91 -10.27
CA GLY A 176 16.73 15.84 -9.66
C GLY A 176 17.10 14.43 -9.17
N GLU A 177 18.12 14.37 -8.33
CA GLU A 177 18.67 13.14 -7.78
C GLU A 177 18.14 12.93 -6.35
N PRO A 178 17.83 11.69 -5.93
CA PRO A 178 17.45 11.40 -4.54
C PRO A 178 18.50 11.82 -3.52
N ILE A 179 18.02 12.40 -2.43
CA ILE A 179 18.85 12.77 -1.29
C ILE A 179 18.85 11.60 -0.30
N ILE A 180 19.95 10.85 -0.25
CA ILE A 180 20.09 9.67 0.62
C ILE A 180 20.89 10.03 1.88
N GLN A 181 20.33 9.71 3.05
CA GLN A 181 20.94 9.93 4.36
C GLN A 181 20.79 8.67 5.22
N GLY A 182 21.84 7.83 5.21
CA GLY A 182 21.82 6.53 5.89
C GLY A 182 20.74 5.62 5.31
N GLU A 183 19.77 5.22 6.13
CA GLU A 183 18.65 4.36 5.73
C GLU A 183 17.43 5.15 5.22
N SER A 184 17.51 6.48 5.09
CA SER A 184 16.40 7.31 4.60
C SER A 184 16.74 7.93 3.25
N ALA A 185 15.74 8.12 2.40
CA ALA A 185 15.89 8.86 1.15
C ALA A 185 14.68 9.77 0.91
N ASN A 186 14.93 10.92 0.30
CA ASN A 186 13.91 11.84 -0.17
C ASN A 186 14.00 11.95 -1.68
N VAL A 187 12.86 11.80 -2.37
CA VAL A 187 12.78 11.88 -3.83
C VAL A 187 11.78 12.95 -4.21
N GLU A 188 12.25 14.03 -4.82
CA GLU A 188 11.38 15.08 -5.35
C GLU A 188 10.72 14.60 -6.64
N ILE A 189 9.41 14.85 -6.78
CA ILE A 189 8.63 14.46 -7.95
C ILE A 189 7.78 15.62 -8.46
N ALA A 190 7.51 15.60 -9.77
CA ALA A 190 6.40 16.33 -10.37
C ALA A 190 5.29 15.34 -10.71
N PHE A 191 4.05 15.66 -10.36
CA PHE A 191 2.90 14.78 -10.53
C PHE A 191 1.59 15.55 -10.79
N GLY A 192 0.50 14.82 -10.96
CA GLY A 192 -0.82 15.33 -11.32
C GLY A 192 -1.08 15.34 -12.83
N PRO A 193 -2.32 15.65 -13.26
CA PRO A 193 -2.72 15.60 -14.67
C PRO A 193 -1.87 16.46 -15.60
N SER A 194 -1.35 17.59 -15.10
CA SER A 194 -0.50 18.54 -15.81
C SER A 194 0.98 18.47 -15.42
N THR A 195 1.37 17.53 -14.55
CA THR A 195 2.75 17.38 -14.04
C THR A 195 3.31 18.68 -13.45
N SER A 196 2.45 19.50 -12.84
CA SER A 196 2.80 20.82 -12.29
C SER A 196 2.78 20.87 -10.77
N ARG A 197 2.29 19.82 -10.11
CA ARG A 197 2.35 19.69 -8.65
C ARG A 197 3.69 19.09 -8.28
N LEU A 198 4.33 19.65 -7.26
CA LEU A 198 5.59 19.15 -6.71
C LEU A 198 5.31 18.44 -5.39
N GLU A 199 6.00 17.34 -5.14
CA GLU A 199 5.93 16.62 -3.87
C GLU A 199 7.27 15.97 -3.53
N THR A 200 7.50 15.66 -2.26
CA THR A 200 8.69 14.89 -1.83
C THR A 200 8.28 13.53 -1.29
N ILE A 201 8.65 12.45 -1.95
CA ILE A 201 8.39 11.11 -1.41
C ILE A 201 9.50 10.72 -0.44
N HIS A 202 9.10 10.33 0.77
CA HIS A 202 9.96 9.83 1.82
C HIS A 202 10.06 8.30 1.76
N LEU A 203 11.28 7.80 1.67
CA LEU A 203 11.60 6.37 1.63
C LEU A 203 12.42 5.94 2.83
N ILE A 204 12.29 4.67 3.17
CA ILE A 204 13.06 4.00 4.22
C ILE A 204 13.66 2.71 3.66
N LYS A 205 14.91 2.47 3.99
CA LYS A 205 15.62 1.25 3.67
C LYS A 205 15.47 0.26 4.82
N ARG A 206 15.11 -0.98 4.49
CA ARG A 206 15.04 -2.12 5.41
C ARG A 206 15.89 -3.23 4.82
N MET A 207 17.01 -3.52 5.47
CA MET A 207 18.05 -4.40 4.94
C MET A 207 18.63 -3.81 3.65
N ASP A 208 18.41 -4.44 2.50
CA ASP A 208 18.92 -4.05 1.19
C ASP A 208 17.88 -3.38 0.29
N LYS A 209 16.60 -3.31 0.72
CA LYS A 209 15.49 -2.81 -0.10
C LYS A 209 14.88 -1.51 0.44
N TRP A 210 14.39 -0.68 -0.48
CA TRP A 210 13.67 0.56 -0.22
C TRP A 210 12.15 0.33 -0.18
N TYR A 211 11.49 1.14 0.65
CA TYR A 211 10.04 1.12 0.88
C TYR A 211 9.49 2.52 1.05
N LEU A 212 8.22 2.70 0.71
CA LEU A 212 7.46 3.91 0.99
C LEU A 212 7.30 4.10 2.49
N LYS A 213 7.69 5.28 2.97
CA LYS A 213 7.45 5.75 4.33
C LYS A 213 6.39 6.84 4.35
N GLY A 214 6.41 7.75 3.38
CA GLY A 214 5.45 8.85 3.35
C GLY A 214 5.64 9.82 2.20
N PHE A 215 4.88 10.91 2.27
CA PHE A 215 4.90 12.05 1.34
C PHE A 215 5.14 13.36 2.11
#